data_AF-A0A2N5XDE4-F1
#
_entry.id   AF-A0A2N5XDE4-F1
#
_cell.length_a   1.000
_cell.length_b   1.000
_cell.length_c   1.000
_cell.angle_alpha   90.00
_cell.angle_beta   90.00
_cell.angle_gamma   90.00
#
_symmetry.space_group_name_H-M   'P 1'
#
loop_
_entity.id
_entity.type
_entity.pdbx_description
1 polymer ?
#
loop_
_entity_poly.entity_id
_entity_poly.type
_entity_poly.pdbx_seq_one_letter_code
_entity_poly.pdbx_strand_id
1 'polypeptide(L)' 'EVRRRITKLAASLDVAPERLRGWALWRSVEAGVRSLAAGDREDGELLLEFASRL' A
#
# COMPACT_ATOMS: atom_id res chain seq x y z
N GLU A 1 -3.82 -12.49 2.20
CA GLU A 1 -3.56 -12.10 3.61
C GLU A 1 -3.68 -10.59 3.83
N VAL A 2 -2.96 -9.75 3.07
CA VAL A 2 -2.99 -8.27 3.17
C VAL A 2 -4.40 -7.68 3.03
N ARG A 3 -5.17 -8.08 2.01
CA ARG A 3 -6.58 -7.67 1.84
C ARG A 3 -7.43 -7.88 3.10
N ARG A 4 -7.32 -9.05 3.72
CA ARG A 4 -8.04 -9.39 4.95
C ARG A 4 -7.60 -8.52 6.13
N ARG A 5 -6.30 -8.21 6.24
CA ARG A 5 -5.77 -7.29 7.25
C ARG A 5 -6.31 -5.87 7.04
N ILE A 6 -6.39 -5.40 5.79
CA ILE A 6 -7.00 -4.10 5.46
C ILE A 6 -8.48 -4.07 5.81
N THR A 7 -9.26 -5.11 5.50
CA THR A 7 -10.67 -5.15 5.89
C THR A 7 -10.85 -5.07 7.40
N LYS A 8 -10.03 -5.78 8.17
CA LYS A 8 -10.06 -5.70 9.65
C LYS A 8 -9.67 -4.31 10.16
N LEU A 9 -8.65 -3.70 9.57
CA LEU A 9 -8.21 -2.35 9.93
C LEU A 9 -9.29 -1.31 9.59
N ALA A 10 -9.90 -1.41 8.41
CA ALA A 10 -10.99 -0.55 7.98
C ALA A 10 -12.17 -0.61 8.96
N ALA A 11 -12.54 -1.82 9.40
CA ALA A 11 -13.56 -2.01 10.42
C ALA A 11 -13.19 -1.35 11.76
N SER A 12 -11.94 -1.46 12.22
CA SER A 12 -11.50 -0.81 13.46
C SER A 12 -11.43 0.72 13.39
N LEU A 13 -11.32 1.27 12.18
CA LEU A 13 -11.25 2.71 11.91
C LEU A 13 -12.60 3.30 11.48
N ASP A 14 -13.65 2.49 11.41
CA ASP A 14 -14.99 2.86 10.90
C ASP A 14 -14.94 3.54 9.52
N VAL A 15 -14.15 2.97 8.60
CA VAL A 15 -14.03 3.45 7.22
C VAL A 15 -14.38 2.35 6.23
N ALA A 16 -14.84 2.75 5.04
CA ALA A 16 -15.09 1.83 3.94
C ALA A 16 -13.79 1.07 3.57
N PRO A 17 -13.80 -0.29 3.52
CA PRO A 17 -12.63 -1.08 3.18
C PRO A 17 -12.00 -0.72 1.84
N GLU A 18 -12.82 -0.38 0.84
CA GLU A 18 -12.39 0.00 -0.50
C GLU A 18 -11.62 1.33 -0.48
N ARG A 19 -12.06 2.27 0.37
CA ARG A 19 -11.39 3.56 0.55
C ARG A 19 -10.02 3.37 1.20
N LEU A 20 -9.94 2.59 2.28
CA LEU A 20 -8.67 2.33 2.96
C LEU A 20 -7.70 1.58 2.05
N ARG A 21 -8.20 0.61 1.28
CA ARG A 21 -7.40 -0.11 0.29
C ARG A 21 -6.88 0.81 -0.81
N GLY A 22 -7.73 1.67 -1.37
CA GLY A 22 -7.34 2.65 -2.39
C GLY A 22 -6.27 3.61 -1.89
N TRP A 23 -6.42 4.11 -0.65
CA TRP A 23 -5.41 4.94 -0.01
C TRP A 23 -4.08 4.18 0.17
N ALA A 24 -4.12 2.94 0.67
CA ALA A 24 -2.90 2.13 0.86
C ALA A 24 -2.19 1.84 -0.47
N LEU A 25 -2.94 1.59 -1.54
CA LEU A 25 -2.40 1.38 -2.88
C LEU A 25 -1.69 2.63 -3.37
N TRP A 26 -2.37 3.77 -3.31
CA TRP A 26 -1.80 5.05 -3.71
C TRP A 26 -0.53 5.38 -2.91
N ARG A 27 -0.56 5.24 -1.58
CA ARG A 27 0.61 5.48 -0.71
C ARG A 27 1.79 4.57 -1.06
N SER A 28 1.54 3.29 -1.32
CA SER A 28 2.59 2.32 -1.63
C SER A 28 3.23 2.61 -2.99
N VAL A 29 2.44 2.94 -4.01
CA VAL A 29 2.95 3.31 -5.33
C VAL A 29 3.71 4.63 -5.29
N GLU A 30 3.17 5.65 -4.62
CA GLU A 30 3.82 6.96 -4.49
C GLU A 30 5.18 6.84 -3.78
N ALA A 31 5.23 6.13 -2.66
CA ALA A 31 6.46 5.90 -1.93
C ALA A 31 7.46 5.06 -2.75
N GLY A 32 7.00 3.99 -3.40
CA GLY A 32 7.85 3.13 -4.22
C GLY A 32 8.49 3.89 -5.39
N VAL A 33 7.71 4.67 -6.14
CA VAL A 33 8.22 5.53 -7.22
C VAL A 33 9.21 6.56 -6.68
N ARG A 34 8.94 7.16 -5.51
CA ARG A 34 9.87 8.10 -4.87
C ARG A 34 11.19 7.44 -4.47
N SER A 35 11.16 6.24 -3.88
CA SER A 35 12.38 5.49 -3.53
C SER A 35 13.21 5.16 -4.78
N LEU A 36 12.56 4.68 -5.85
CA LEU A 36 13.24 4.44 -7.13
C LEU A 36 13.88 5.72 -7.70
N ALA A 37 13.17 6.85 -7.63
CA ALA A 37 13.70 8.13 -8.08
C ALA A 37 14.89 8.62 -7.23
N ALA A 38 14.95 8.25 -5.96
CA ALA A 38 16.07 8.53 -5.06
C ALA A 38 17.25 7.55 -5.21
N GLY A 39 17.13 6.53 -6.06
CA GLY A 39 18.14 5.48 -6.25
C GLY A 39 18.03 4.33 -5.25
N ASP A 40 17.05 4.34 -4.36
CA ASP A 40 16.79 3.26 -3.41
C ASP A 40 15.92 2.18 -4.06
N ARG A 41 16.60 1.30 -4.79
CA ARG A 41 15.96 0.27 -5.60
C ARG A 41 15.25 -0.78 -4.75
N GLU A 42 15.85 -1.21 -3.65
CA GLU A 42 15.35 -2.30 -2.82
C GLU A 42 14.00 -1.92 -2.19
N ASP A 43 13.94 -0.76 -1.53
CA ASP A 43 12.70 -0.25 -0.94
C ASP A 43 11.65 0.05 -2.01
N GLY A 44 12.08 0.62 -3.15
CA GLY A 44 11.20 0.91 -4.27
C GLY A 44 10.50 -0.34 -4.82
N GLU A 45 11.25 -1.40 -5.07
CA GLU A 45 10.70 -2.69 -5.55
C GLU A 45 9.79 -3.34 -4.51
N LEU A 46 10.20 -3.35 -3.24
CA LEU A 46 9.42 -3.95 -2.15
C LEU A 46 8.06 -3.26 -1.98
N LEU A 47 8.00 -1.93 -2.05
CA LEU A 47 6.77 -1.16 -1.96
C LEU A 47 5.83 -1.42 -3.16
N LEU A 48 6.38 -1.52 -4.37
CA LEU A 48 5.60 -1.80 -5.58
C LEU A 48 5.11 -3.27 -5.62
N GLU A 49 5.90 -4.21 -5.12
CA GLU A 49 5.44 -5.59 -4.97
C GLU A 49 4.31 -5.69 -3.94
N PHE A 50 4.42 -4.97 -2.81
CA PHE A 50 3.32 -4.86 -1.85
C PHE A 50 2.06 -4.29 -2.51
N ALA A 51 2.20 -3.23 -3.32
CA ALA A 51 1.10 -2.61 -4.05
C ALA A 51 0.37 -3.60 -4.97
N SER A 52 1.09 -4.51 -5.63
CA SER A 52 0.50 -5.54 -6.50
C SER A 52 -0.37 -6.57 -5.73
N ARG A 53 -0.12 -6.72 -4.43
CA ARG A 53 -0.79 -7.70 -3.55
C ARG A 53 -1.99 -7.11 -2.79
N LEU A 54 -2.17 -5.78 -2.84
CA LEU A 54 -3.34 -5.08 -2.29
C LEU A 54 -4.59 -5.45 -3.06
#